data_AF-A0A8H3TT43-F1
#
_entry.id   AF-A0A8H3TT43-F1
#
_cell.length_a   1.000
_cell.length_b   1.000
_cell.length_c   1.000
_cell.angle_alpha   90.00
_cell.angle_beta   90.00
_cell.angle_gamma   90.00
#
_symmetry.space_group_name_H-M   'P 1'
#
loop_
_entity.id
_entity.type
_entity.pdbx_description
1 polymer ?
#
loop_
_entity_poly.entity_id
_entity_poly.type
_entity_poly.pdbx_seq_one_letter_code
_entity_poly.pdbx_strand_id
1 'polypeptide(L)'
;MSDATLISITPDLEESLKLLQSDRFQLSDEVRRRISESLSEYAKLQSEIAMEASESGHNTTQKGNVYIPYSTLLEIRRWSRLPKSSRALARAQIDANRYSMIALCAGTRAFTSSAQERLFKTDPTAASAFLPSTFHSKPKSIAGEYRSIRKEISTVLNVLFSIGGVGGAVYVVAHTSAGMSQESAILLAFFAAAVTAFAEIWLWVAYSRRSARRAKEGEALRLAEMRQAGPSEVESEVPDKPELKEISADPLDEKSQGEIPNHMIPSKTTEKREIRLRRRPLGEAL
;
A
#
# COMPACT_ATOMS: atom_id res chain seq x y z
N MET A 1 32.19 -12.14 1.02
CA MET A 1 31.47 -12.88 -0.03
C MET A 1 30.43 -11.93 -0.61
N SER A 2 30.63 -11.49 -1.84
CA SER A 2 29.73 -10.56 -2.52
C SER A 2 28.44 -11.30 -2.91
N ASP A 3 27.33 -10.94 -2.28
CA ASP A 3 25.99 -11.43 -2.61
C ASP A 3 25.64 -11.04 -4.05
N ALA A 4 25.88 -11.96 -4.99
CA ALA A 4 25.54 -11.76 -6.39
C ALA A 4 24.04 -12.00 -6.55
N THR A 5 23.27 -10.92 -6.68
CA THR A 5 21.89 -11.03 -7.17
C THR A 5 21.95 -11.48 -8.63
N LEU A 6 21.33 -12.63 -8.89
CA LEU A 6 21.33 -13.31 -10.17
C LEU A 6 19.99 -13.11 -10.89
N ILE A 7 20.05 -12.77 -12.17
CA ILE A 7 18.89 -12.31 -12.95
C ILE A 7 18.75 -13.15 -14.23
N SER A 8 17.56 -13.74 -14.44
CA SER A 8 17.27 -14.59 -15.60
C SER A 8 17.17 -13.79 -16.92
N ILE A 9 17.76 -14.32 -18.01
CA ILE A 9 17.73 -13.68 -19.33
C ILE A 9 16.40 -13.96 -20.06
N THR A 10 15.72 -12.89 -20.50
CA THR A 10 14.55 -12.93 -21.39
C THR A 10 14.97 -12.76 -22.86
N PRO A 11 14.18 -13.25 -23.84
CA PRO A 11 14.52 -13.11 -25.27
C PRO A 11 14.68 -11.64 -25.69
N ASP A 12 13.84 -10.74 -25.19
CA ASP A 12 13.94 -9.29 -25.48
C ASP A 12 15.24 -8.67 -24.93
N LEU A 13 15.69 -9.15 -23.76
CA LEU A 13 16.96 -8.73 -23.18
C LEU A 13 18.14 -9.26 -23.99
N GLU A 14 18.04 -10.50 -24.49
CA GLU A 14 19.05 -11.11 -25.34
C GLU A 14 19.29 -10.28 -26.62
N GLU A 15 18.22 -9.89 -27.32
CA GLU A 15 18.32 -9.04 -28.51
C GLU A 15 18.96 -7.68 -28.18
N SER A 16 18.52 -7.08 -27.06
CA SER A 16 19.05 -5.80 -26.58
C SER A 16 20.54 -5.87 -26.23
N LEU A 17 21.01 -7.00 -25.66
CA LEU A 17 22.41 -7.24 -25.33
C LEU A 17 23.26 -7.52 -26.58
N LYS A 18 22.73 -8.26 -27.56
CA LYS A 18 23.38 -8.48 -28.86
C LYS A 18 23.60 -7.16 -29.60
N LEU A 19 22.63 -6.25 -29.56
CA LEU A 19 22.79 -4.90 -30.15
C LEU A 19 23.94 -4.12 -29.48
N LEU A 20 24.03 -4.19 -28.14
CA LEU A 20 25.10 -3.54 -27.37
C LEU A 20 26.49 -4.12 -27.64
N GLN A 21 26.61 -5.37 -28.07
CA GLN A 21 27.89 -5.97 -28.45
C GLN A 21 28.45 -5.43 -29.76
N SER A 22 27.66 -4.76 -30.59
CA SER A 22 28.18 -4.20 -31.84
C SER A 22 29.27 -3.15 -31.59
N ASP A 23 30.29 -3.10 -32.45
CA ASP A 23 31.42 -2.15 -32.38
C ASP A 23 31.02 -0.68 -32.47
N ARG A 24 29.73 -0.41 -32.71
CA ARG A 24 29.14 0.92 -32.70
C ARG A 24 29.15 1.57 -31.31
N PHE A 25 29.30 0.80 -30.23
CA PHE A 25 29.19 1.30 -28.86
C PHE A 25 30.50 1.19 -28.07
N GLN A 26 31.04 2.31 -27.58
CA GLN A 26 32.24 2.32 -26.71
C GLN A 26 31.90 1.83 -25.29
N LEU A 27 31.71 0.52 -25.13
CA LEU A 27 31.66 -0.15 -23.83
C LEU A 27 33.07 -0.56 -23.40
N SER A 28 33.30 -0.63 -22.09
CA SER A 28 34.53 -1.22 -21.54
C SER A 28 34.67 -2.68 -21.98
N ASP A 29 35.89 -3.10 -22.33
CA ASP A 29 36.18 -4.46 -22.80
C ASP A 29 35.77 -5.52 -21.77
N GLU A 30 35.90 -5.21 -20.47
CA GLU A 30 35.48 -6.11 -19.39
C GLU A 30 33.96 -6.33 -19.38
N VAL A 31 33.17 -5.30 -19.67
CA VAL A 31 31.71 -5.41 -19.75
C VAL A 31 31.32 -6.22 -20.97
N ARG A 32 31.97 -5.97 -22.12
CA ARG A 32 31.77 -6.74 -23.35
C ARG A 32 32.06 -8.22 -23.13
N ARG A 33 33.19 -8.54 -22.49
CA ARG A 33 33.60 -9.91 -22.14
C ARG A 33 32.56 -10.60 -21.27
N ARG A 34 32.11 -9.97 -20.19
CA ARG A 34 31.07 -10.53 -19.30
C ARG A 34 29.75 -10.77 -20.01
N ILE A 35 29.31 -9.83 -20.85
CA ILE A 35 28.09 -10.00 -21.65
C ILE A 35 28.25 -11.17 -22.63
N SER A 36 29.42 -11.31 -23.28
CA SER A 36 29.69 -12.42 -24.19
C SER A 36 29.73 -13.78 -23.50
N GLU A 37 30.32 -13.85 -22.30
CA GLU A 37 30.35 -15.06 -21.49
C GLU A 37 28.92 -15.48 -21.13
N SER A 38 28.11 -14.56 -20.57
CA SER A 38 26.72 -14.84 -20.21
C SER A 38 25.84 -15.20 -21.42
N LEU A 39 26.03 -14.56 -22.58
CA LEU A 39 25.29 -14.91 -23.81
C LEU A 39 25.72 -16.26 -24.38
N SER A 40 27.01 -16.62 -24.28
CA SER A 40 27.50 -17.93 -24.73
C SER A 40 27.00 -19.06 -23.84
N GLU A 41 26.92 -18.85 -22.53
CA GLU A 41 26.31 -19.77 -21.58
C GLU A 41 24.82 -19.92 -21.87
N TYR A 42 24.12 -18.82 -22.17
CA TYR A 42 22.72 -18.84 -22.59
C TYR A 42 22.50 -19.66 -23.85
N ALA A 43 23.31 -19.44 -24.89
CA ALA A 43 23.20 -20.17 -26.15
C ALA A 43 23.45 -21.69 -25.98
N LYS A 44 24.43 -22.06 -25.14
CA LYS A 44 24.68 -23.47 -24.80
C LYS A 44 23.47 -24.10 -24.10
N LEU A 45 22.92 -23.43 -23.09
CA LEU A 45 21.76 -23.93 -22.36
C LEU A 45 20.51 -24.02 -23.25
N GLN A 46 20.31 -23.09 -24.18
CA GLN A 46 19.24 -23.19 -25.17
C GLN A 46 19.40 -24.40 -26.09
N SER A 47 20.64 -24.69 -26.54
CA SER A 47 20.90 -25.86 -27.37
C SER A 47 20.69 -27.19 -26.62
N GLU A 48 21.05 -27.24 -25.33
CA GLU A 48 20.82 -28.38 -24.46
C GLU A 48 19.32 -28.60 -24.24
N ILE A 49 18.57 -27.54 -23.93
CA ILE A 49 17.09 -27.58 -23.80
C ILE A 49 16.44 -28.05 -25.11
N ALA A 50 16.93 -27.60 -26.27
CA ALA A 50 16.38 -27.99 -27.56
C ALA A 50 16.66 -29.47 -27.88
N MET A 51 17.81 -30.01 -27.48
CA MET A 51 18.12 -31.44 -27.62
C MET A 51 17.29 -32.30 -26.65
N GLU A 52 17.19 -31.90 -25.38
CA GLU A 52 16.36 -32.61 -24.38
C GLU A 52 14.87 -32.63 -24.74
N ALA A 53 14.37 -31.54 -25.33
CA ALA A 53 12.99 -31.46 -25.82
C ALA A 53 12.73 -32.39 -27.01
N SER A 54 13.77 -32.77 -27.76
CA SER A 54 13.66 -33.74 -28.86
C SER A 54 13.74 -35.19 -28.39
N GLU A 55 14.34 -35.46 -27.22
CA GLU A 55 14.56 -36.82 -26.71
C GLU A 55 13.58 -37.27 -25.61
N SER A 56 12.91 -36.35 -24.90
CA SER A 56 12.11 -36.72 -23.73
C SER A 56 10.64 -36.25 -23.80
N GLY A 57 9.75 -37.18 -24.14
CA GLY A 57 8.35 -37.08 -23.74
C GLY A 57 8.25 -37.28 -22.23
N HIS A 58 8.06 -36.20 -21.47
CA HIS A 58 7.82 -36.20 -20.01
C HIS A 58 9.00 -36.66 -19.14
N ASN A 59 9.88 -35.74 -18.76
CA ASN A 59 10.31 -35.57 -17.37
C ASN A 59 10.94 -34.18 -17.18
N THR A 60 10.26 -33.32 -16.44
CA THR A 60 10.70 -31.95 -16.07
C THR A 60 11.88 -32.02 -15.10
N THR A 61 13.07 -32.26 -15.63
CA THR A 61 14.34 -32.04 -14.92
C THR A 61 14.64 -30.53 -14.89
N GLN A 62 15.19 -30.05 -13.78
CA GLN A 62 15.39 -28.63 -13.50
C GLN A 62 16.17 -27.91 -14.61
N LYS A 63 15.46 -27.05 -15.35
CA LYS A 63 16.01 -26.07 -16.29
C LYS A 63 17.19 -25.32 -15.66
N GLY A 64 18.39 -25.46 -16.25
CA GLY A 64 19.53 -24.62 -15.93
C GLY A 64 19.18 -23.16 -16.21
N ASN A 65 19.01 -22.35 -15.16
CA ASN A 65 18.74 -20.92 -15.32
C ASN A 65 20.07 -20.19 -15.59
N VAL A 66 20.11 -19.42 -16.66
CA VAL A 66 21.23 -18.51 -16.96
C VAL A 66 21.06 -17.24 -16.16
N TYR A 67 22.13 -16.76 -15.56
CA TYR A 67 22.08 -15.60 -14.68
C TYR A 67 23.06 -14.51 -15.12
N ILE A 68 22.56 -13.27 -15.20
CA ILE A 68 23.40 -12.08 -15.34
C ILE A 68 23.63 -11.47 -13.95
N PRO A 69 24.89 -11.18 -13.56
CA PRO A 69 25.18 -10.47 -12.32
C PRO A 69 24.57 -9.06 -12.30
N TYR A 70 23.98 -8.68 -11.17
CA TYR A 70 23.41 -7.33 -11.00
C TYR A 70 24.40 -6.18 -11.22
N SER A 71 25.68 -6.38 -10.89
CA SER A 71 26.74 -5.38 -11.13
C SER A 71 26.86 -5.04 -12.62
N THR A 72 26.76 -6.03 -13.50
CA THR A 72 26.80 -5.85 -14.96
C THR A 72 25.61 -5.02 -15.44
N LEU A 73 24.39 -5.28 -14.95
CA LEU A 73 23.22 -4.47 -15.29
C LEU A 73 23.33 -3.03 -14.78
N LEU A 74 23.91 -2.85 -13.58
CA LEU A 74 24.15 -1.53 -13.02
C LEU A 74 25.14 -0.72 -13.85
N GLU A 75 26.19 -1.37 -14.36
CA GLU A 75 27.16 -0.76 -15.28
C GLU A 75 26.52 -0.38 -16.61
N ILE A 76 25.69 -1.25 -17.20
CA ILE A 76 24.92 -0.93 -18.42
C ILE A 76 24.00 0.27 -18.20
N ARG A 77 23.29 0.30 -17.07
CA ARG A 77 22.42 1.45 -16.69
C ARG A 77 23.23 2.73 -16.51
N ARG A 78 24.40 2.66 -15.87
CA ARG A 78 25.27 3.84 -15.69
C ARG A 78 25.78 4.32 -17.04
N TRP A 79 26.22 3.38 -17.88
CA TRP A 79 26.68 3.66 -19.23
C TRP A 79 25.57 4.31 -20.06
N SER A 80 24.35 3.78 -20.10
CA SER A 80 23.25 4.32 -20.91
C SER A 80 22.83 5.76 -20.56
N ARG A 81 23.08 6.19 -19.31
CA ARG A 81 22.81 7.55 -18.83
C ARG A 81 23.90 8.57 -19.15
N LEU A 82 25.09 8.14 -19.58
CA LEU A 82 26.15 9.07 -19.96
C LEU A 82 25.73 9.85 -21.23
N PRO A 83 26.05 11.16 -21.34
CA PRO A 83 25.67 11.95 -22.52
C PRO A 83 26.25 11.41 -23.83
N LYS A 84 27.46 10.83 -23.77
CA LYS A 84 28.16 10.26 -24.94
C LYS A 84 27.45 9.02 -25.50
N SER A 85 27.09 8.08 -24.62
CA SER A 85 26.39 6.85 -24.97
C SER A 85 24.94 7.10 -25.34
N SER A 86 24.23 8.00 -24.66
CA SER A 86 22.86 8.38 -25.01
C SER A 86 22.78 8.93 -26.44
N ARG A 87 23.75 9.76 -26.86
CA ARG A 87 23.86 10.21 -28.26
C ARG A 87 24.19 9.07 -29.22
N ALA A 88 25.05 8.13 -28.83
CA ALA A 88 25.37 6.96 -29.65
C ALA A 88 24.14 6.06 -29.85
N LEU A 89 23.35 5.83 -28.81
CA LEU A 89 22.08 5.10 -28.85
C LEU A 89 21.05 5.82 -29.72
N ALA A 90 20.92 7.14 -29.58
CA ALA A 90 20.03 7.94 -30.41
C ALA A 90 20.37 7.87 -31.90
N ARG A 91 21.67 7.86 -32.27
CA ARG A 91 22.11 7.66 -33.67
C ARG A 91 21.75 6.28 -34.21
N ALA A 92 21.73 5.27 -33.33
CA ALA A 92 21.28 3.92 -33.66
C ALA A 92 19.75 3.76 -33.60
N GLN A 93 18.99 4.84 -33.35
CA GLN A 93 17.53 4.83 -33.14
C GLN A 93 17.08 3.92 -31.98
N ILE A 94 17.93 3.74 -30.97
CA ILE A 94 17.62 2.96 -29.78
C ILE A 94 17.31 3.91 -28.62
N ASP A 95 16.17 3.72 -27.97
CA ASP A 95 15.78 4.51 -26.79
C ASP A 95 16.63 4.13 -25.57
N ALA A 96 17.30 5.12 -24.96
CA ALA A 96 18.09 4.93 -23.75
C ALA A 96 17.24 4.46 -22.55
N ASN A 97 15.93 4.77 -22.52
CA ASN A 97 15.03 4.33 -21.45
C ASN A 97 14.81 2.82 -21.42
N ARG A 98 15.03 2.12 -22.55
CA ARG A 98 15.01 0.64 -22.60
C ARG A 98 16.14 0.00 -21.78
N TYR A 99 17.18 0.77 -21.47
CA TYR A 99 18.27 0.36 -20.59
C TYR A 99 18.15 0.97 -19.19
N SER A 100 16.95 1.46 -18.81
CA SER A 100 16.67 1.78 -17.41
C SER A 100 16.67 0.51 -16.58
N MET A 101 17.00 0.61 -15.29
CA MET A 101 17.01 -0.57 -14.40
C MET A 101 15.63 -1.27 -14.36
N ILE A 102 14.56 -0.50 -14.51
CA ILE A 102 13.20 -1.03 -14.53
C ILE A 102 12.98 -1.86 -15.80
N ALA A 103 13.41 -1.36 -16.96
CA ALA A 103 13.30 -2.08 -18.23
C ALA A 103 14.24 -3.31 -18.28
N LEU A 104 15.47 -3.19 -17.79
CA LEU A 104 16.42 -4.31 -17.70
C LEU A 104 15.97 -5.41 -16.75
N CYS A 105 15.27 -5.05 -15.67
CA CYS A 105 14.72 -6.03 -14.72
C CYS A 105 13.29 -6.48 -15.09
N ALA A 106 12.64 -5.87 -16.08
CA ALA A 106 11.28 -6.24 -16.48
C ALA A 106 11.27 -7.67 -17.02
N GLY A 107 10.38 -8.51 -16.48
CA GLY A 107 10.29 -9.93 -16.86
C GLY A 107 11.41 -10.82 -16.30
N THR A 108 12.34 -10.28 -15.52
CA THR A 108 13.41 -11.05 -14.90
C THR A 108 13.04 -11.51 -13.49
N ARG A 109 13.44 -12.72 -13.10
CA ARG A 109 13.33 -13.19 -11.71
C ARG A 109 14.60 -12.83 -10.98
N ALA A 110 14.49 -12.00 -9.94
CA ALA A 110 15.61 -11.70 -9.06
C ALA A 110 15.73 -12.83 -8.03
N PHE A 111 16.83 -13.58 -8.10
CA PHE A 111 17.17 -14.55 -7.05
C PHE A 111 17.96 -13.83 -5.98
N THR A 112 17.34 -13.73 -4.80
CA THR A 112 18.01 -13.24 -3.60
C THR A 112 18.92 -14.33 -3.04
N SER A 113 19.97 -13.96 -2.30
CA SER A 113 20.92 -14.94 -1.75
C SER A 113 20.21 -15.97 -0.86
N SER A 114 20.82 -17.16 -0.71
CA SER A 114 20.27 -18.26 0.07
C SER A 114 19.98 -17.89 1.54
N ALA A 115 20.68 -16.90 2.10
CA ALA A 115 20.40 -16.35 3.42
C ALA A 115 19.08 -15.56 3.44
N GLN A 116 18.82 -14.78 2.40
CA GLN A 116 17.58 -14.01 2.27
C GLN A 116 16.38 -14.94 2.00
N GLU A 117 16.56 -15.97 1.17
CA GLU A 117 15.52 -16.98 0.94
C GLU A 117 15.15 -17.74 2.23
N ARG A 118 16.15 -18.03 3.09
CA ARG A 118 15.92 -18.62 4.41
C ARG A 118 15.11 -17.70 5.31
N LEU A 119 15.40 -16.39 5.30
CA LEU A 119 14.63 -15.37 6.03
C LEU A 119 13.18 -15.26 5.52
N PHE A 120 12.99 -15.30 4.20
CA PHE A 120 11.65 -15.29 3.58
C PHE A 120 10.83 -16.55 3.93
N LYS A 121 11.49 -17.70 4.10
CA LYS A 121 10.83 -18.97 4.49
C LYS A 121 10.53 -19.07 5.98
N THR A 122 11.36 -18.48 6.84
CA THR A 122 11.18 -18.58 8.30
C THR A 122 10.17 -17.60 8.84
N ASP A 123 10.05 -16.41 8.25
CA ASP A 123 9.11 -15.42 8.73
C ASP A 123 8.52 -14.59 7.58
N PRO A 124 7.30 -14.90 7.12
CA PRO A 124 6.64 -14.15 6.04
C PRO A 124 6.33 -12.70 6.45
N THR A 125 6.43 -12.38 7.75
CA THR A 125 6.30 -11.00 8.24
C THR A 125 7.62 -10.24 8.18
N ALA A 126 8.77 -10.90 8.35
CA ALA A 126 10.09 -10.28 8.18
C ALA A 126 10.41 -9.94 6.72
N ALA A 127 9.83 -10.68 5.78
CA ALA A 127 9.81 -10.35 4.35
C ALA A 127 9.34 -8.91 4.08
N SER A 128 8.44 -8.40 4.93
CA SER A 128 7.84 -7.08 4.80
C SER A 128 8.76 -5.93 5.22
N ALA A 129 9.85 -6.20 5.94
CA ALA A 129 10.78 -5.16 6.38
C ALA A 129 11.65 -4.59 5.24
N PHE A 130 11.82 -5.34 4.15
CA PHE A 130 12.75 -4.99 3.06
C PHE A 130 12.07 -4.41 1.82
N LEU A 131 10.73 -4.46 1.77
CA LEU A 131 9.96 -3.88 0.68
C LEU A 131 9.48 -2.48 1.10
N PRO A 132 9.58 -1.47 0.22
CA PRO A 132 9.02 -0.15 0.48
C PRO A 132 7.54 -0.27 0.86
N SER A 133 7.09 0.54 1.82
CA SER A 133 5.71 0.54 2.33
C SER A 133 4.63 0.69 1.25
N THR A 134 5.01 1.17 0.06
CA THR A 134 4.16 1.27 -1.14
C THR A 134 3.82 -0.06 -1.79
N PHE A 135 4.64 -1.10 -1.61
CA PHE A 135 4.39 -2.45 -2.17
C PHE A 135 3.60 -3.35 -1.21
N HIS A 136 3.48 -2.94 0.06
CA HIS A 136 2.60 -3.59 1.01
C HIS A 136 1.18 -3.09 0.83
N SER A 137 0.46 -3.71 -0.09
CA SER A 137 -1.00 -3.71 0.00
C SER A 137 -1.32 -4.45 1.29
N LYS A 138 -1.45 -3.72 2.42
CA LYS A 138 -1.87 -4.30 3.69
C LYS A 138 -3.06 -5.18 3.37
N PRO A 139 -3.02 -6.50 3.63
CA PRO A 139 -4.14 -7.37 3.32
C PRO A 139 -5.35 -6.71 3.96
N LYS A 140 -6.32 -6.27 3.15
CA LYS A 140 -7.52 -5.61 3.64
C LYS A 140 -8.07 -6.54 4.70
N SER A 141 -7.99 -6.11 5.97
CA SER A 141 -8.44 -6.99 7.02
C SER A 141 -9.92 -7.18 6.79
N ILE A 142 -10.36 -8.44 6.78
CA ILE A 142 -11.76 -8.82 6.64
C ILE A 142 -12.62 -8.01 7.63
N ALA A 143 -12.09 -7.75 8.84
CA ALA A 143 -12.71 -6.89 9.85
C ALA A 143 -12.94 -5.43 9.40
N GLY A 144 -12.05 -4.86 8.58
CA GLY A 144 -12.21 -3.53 8.01
C GLY A 144 -13.37 -3.46 7.01
N GLU A 145 -13.49 -4.47 6.15
CA GLU A 145 -14.56 -4.56 5.16
C GLU A 145 -15.94 -4.74 5.80
N TYR A 146 -16.04 -5.60 6.83
CA TYR A 146 -17.29 -5.74 7.59
C TYR A 146 -17.75 -4.42 8.23
N ARG A 147 -16.80 -3.60 8.71
CA ARG A 147 -17.13 -2.30 9.31
C ARG A 147 -17.63 -1.30 8.26
N SER A 148 -17.06 -1.28 7.05
CA SER A 148 -17.56 -0.41 5.98
C SER A 148 -18.95 -0.85 5.52
N ILE A 149 -19.15 -2.16 5.32
CA ILE A 149 -20.44 -2.72 4.89
C ILE A 149 -21.54 -2.39 5.90
N ARG A 150 -21.29 -2.56 7.21
CA ARG A 150 -22.30 -2.22 8.24
C ARG A 150 -22.69 -0.74 8.23
N LYS A 151 -21.73 0.15 7.99
CA LYS A 151 -22.02 1.59 7.89
C LYS A 151 -22.86 1.90 6.66
N GLU A 152 -22.56 1.25 5.54
CA GLU A 152 -23.31 1.40 4.30
C GLU A 152 -24.74 0.91 4.45
N ILE A 153 -24.94 -0.29 4.99
CA ILE A 153 -26.26 -0.85 5.30
C ILE A 153 -27.04 0.08 6.23
N SER A 154 -26.41 0.57 7.31
CA SER A 154 -27.07 1.50 8.23
C SER A 154 -27.48 2.82 7.55
N THR A 155 -26.69 3.29 6.58
CA THR A 155 -27.00 4.52 5.83
C THR A 155 -28.20 4.29 4.90
N VAL A 156 -28.21 3.17 4.18
CA VAL A 156 -29.32 2.80 3.29
C VAL A 156 -30.62 2.64 4.06
N LEU A 157 -30.58 1.95 5.21
CA LEU A 157 -31.76 1.80 6.07
C LEU A 157 -32.27 3.14 6.58
N ASN A 158 -31.38 4.06 6.98
CA ASN A 158 -31.79 5.39 7.43
C ASN A 158 -32.51 6.19 6.32
N VAL A 159 -32.01 6.12 5.09
CA VAL A 159 -32.65 6.77 3.93
C VAL A 159 -34.03 6.15 3.64
N LEU A 160 -34.14 4.82 3.69
CA LEU A 160 -35.42 4.13 3.48
C LEU A 160 -36.46 4.49 4.56
N PHE A 161 -36.05 4.52 5.83
CA PHE A 161 -36.91 4.92 6.93
C PHE A 161 -37.31 6.40 6.85
N SER A 162 -36.43 7.28 6.36
CA SER A 162 -36.74 8.70 6.14
C SER A 162 -37.85 8.85 5.08
N ILE A 163 -37.68 8.26 3.90
CA ILE A 163 -38.65 8.34 2.80
C ILE A 163 -39.98 7.68 3.18
N GLY A 164 -39.93 6.46 3.71
CA GLY A 164 -41.12 5.71 4.11
C GLY A 164 -41.84 6.35 5.30
N GLY A 165 -41.10 6.86 6.27
CA GLY A 165 -41.63 7.54 7.45
C GLY A 165 -42.38 8.82 7.09
N VAL A 166 -41.81 9.65 6.21
CA VAL A 166 -42.47 10.88 5.73
C VAL A 166 -43.71 10.56 4.89
N GLY A 167 -43.60 9.62 3.93
CA GLY A 167 -44.74 9.22 3.10
C GLY A 167 -45.89 8.64 3.93
N GLY A 168 -45.58 7.74 4.87
CA GLY A 168 -46.56 7.15 5.78
C GLY A 168 -47.21 8.18 6.69
N ALA A 169 -46.43 9.11 7.26
CA ALA A 169 -46.96 10.19 8.09
C ALA A 169 -47.92 11.10 7.31
N VAL A 170 -47.54 11.51 6.09
CA VAL A 170 -48.38 12.35 5.23
C VAL A 170 -49.67 11.62 4.84
N TYR A 171 -49.60 10.32 4.52
CA TYR A 171 -50.78 9.51 4.25
C TYR A 171 -51.75 9.48 5.44
N VAL A 172 -51.26 9.17 6.64
CA VAL A 172 -52.08 9.08 7.85
C VAL A 172 -52.74 10.43 8.14
N VAL A 173 -52.00 11.53 8.05
CA VAL A 173 -52.55 12.87 8.29
C VAL A 173 -53.58 13.24 7.22
N ALA A 174 -53.31 12.98 5.94
CA ALA A 174 -54.24 13.28 4.86
C ALA A 174 -55.56 12.49 4.96
N HIS A 175 -55.47 11.21 5.32
CA HIS A 175 -56.63 10.33 5.46
C HIS A 175 -57.42 10.59 6.75
N THR A 176 -56.74 10.73 7.89
CA THR A 176 -57.43 10.83 9.20
C THR A 176 -57.81 12.26 9.57
N SER A 177 -56.94 13.24 9.30
CA SER A 177 -57.11 14.60 9.79
C SER A 177 -57.76 15.52 8.75
N ALA A 178 -57.39 15.36 7.48
CA ALA A 178 -57.91 16.21 6.41
C ALA A 178 -59.16 15.63 5.71
N GLY A 179 -59.51 14.37 5.97
CA GLY A 179 -60.67 13.71 5.36
C GLY A 179 -60.58 13.60 3.83
N MET A 180 -59.37 13.57 3.26
CA MET A 180 -59.18 13.45 1.82
C MET A 180 -59.60 12.06 1.31
N SER A 181 -60.02 11.97 0.04
CA SER A 181 -60.23 10.68 -0.61
C SER A 181 -58.93 9.86 -0.60
N GLN A 182 -59.07 8.53 -0.54
CA GLN A 182 -57.92 7.62 -0.49
C GLN A 182 -56.96 7.83 -1.67
N GLU A 183 -57.50 8.08 -2.87
CA GLU A 183 -56.72 8.35 -4.08
C GLU A 183 -55.84 9.60 -3.93
N SER A 184 -56.42 10.70 -3.42
CA SER A 184 -55.70 11.97 -3.22
C SER A 184 -54.66 11.86 -2.11
N ALA A 185 -54.97 11.12 -1.03
CA ALA A 185 -54.04 10.89 0.07
C ALA A 185 -52.82 10.07 -0.37
N ILE A 186 -53.01 9.05 -1.21
CA ILE A 186 -51.90 8.23 -1.76
C ILE A 186 -51.02 9.08 -2.69
N LEU A 187 -51.63 9.87 -3.58
CA LEU A 187 -50.89 10.77 -4.47
C LEU A 187 -50.04 11.77 -3.68
N LEU A 188 -50.61 12.37 -2.63
CA LEU A 188 -49.90 13.32 -1.77
C LEU A 188 -48.75 12.66 -1.00
N ALA A 189 -48.97 11.47 -0.45
CA ALA A 189 -47.95 10.70 0.25
C ALA A 189 -46.78 10.32 -0.68
N PHE A 190 -47.09 9.87 -1.90
CA PHE A 190 -46.07 9.57 -2.91
C PHE A 190 -45.26 10.81 -3.31
N PHE A 191 -45.95 11.94 -3.50
CA PHE A 191 -45.29 13.21 -3.80
C PHE A 191 -44.34 13.65 -2.68
N ALA A 192 -44.78 13.56 -1.41
CA ALA A 192 -43.94 13.89 -0.26
C ALA A 192 -42.72 12.96 -0.14
N ALA A 193 -42.91 11.65 -0.37
CA ALA A 193 -41.81 10.68 -0.41
C ALA A 193 -40.81 11.00 -1.53
N ALA A 194 -41.29 11.39 -2.72
CA ALA A 194 -40.43 11.77 -3.84
C ALA A 194 -39.60 13.03 -3.54
N VAL A 195 -40.21 14.08 -2.99
CA VAL A 195 -39.50 15.30 -2.57
C VAL A 195 -38.42 14.98 -1.53
N THR A 196 -38.73 14.13 -0.56
CA THR A 196 -37.79 13.68 0.47
C THR A 196 -36.61 12.92 -0.15
N ALA A 197 -36.88 12.02 -1.11
CA ALA A 197 -35.83 11.30 -1.83
C ALA A 197 -34.90 12.24 -2.60
N PHE A 198 -35.43 13.26 -3.27
CA PHE A 198 -34.59 14.27 -3.94
C PHE A 198 -33.73 15.07 -2.97
N ALA A 199 -34.27 15.41 -1.79
CA ALA A 199 -33.51 16.10 -0.74
C ALA A 199 -32.34 15.25 -0.23
N GLU A 200 -32.55 13.95 -0.01
CA GLU A 200 -31.50 13.01 0.41
C GLU A 200 -30.42 12.85 -0.66
N ILE A 201 -30.80 12.75 -1.95
CA ILE A 201 -29.84 12.71 -3.07
C ILE A 201 -28.98 13.98 -3.08
N TRP A 202 -29.61 15.15 -2.94
CA TRP A 202 -28.88 16.41 -2.91
C TRP A 202 -27.91 16.49 -1.72
N LEU A 203 -28.35 16.07 -0.54
CA LEU A 203 -27.53 16.00 0.66
C LEU A 203 -26.33 15.07 0.47
N TRP A 204 -26.54 13.90 -0.15
CA TRP A 204 -25.46 12.96 -0.48
C TRP A 204 -24.44 13.57 -1.45
N VAL A 205 -24.90 14.27 -2.49
CA VAL A 205 -24.01 14.98 -3.44
C VAL A 205 -23.19 16.05 -2.71
N ALA A 206 -23.83 16.85 -1.85
CA ALA A 206 -23.14 17.87 -1.07
C ALA A 206 -22.10 17.26 -0.11
N TYR A 207 -22.45 16.15 0.55
CA TYR A 207 -21.55 15.42 1.44
C TYR A 207 -20.36 14.82 0.68
N SER A 208 -20.59 14.17 -0.45
CA SER A 208 -19.55 13.58 -1.30
C SER A 208 -18.55 14.62 -1.81
N ARG A 209 -19.04 15.82 -2.19
CA ARG A 209 -18.16 16.93 -2.55
C ARG A 209 -17.31 17.41 -1.38
N ARG A 210 -17.88 17.44 -0.16
CA ARG A 210 -17.17 17.87 1.05
C ARG A 210 -16.16 16.84 1.56
N SER A 211 -16.49 15.56 1.48
CA SER A 211 -15.60 14.47 1.89
C SER A 211 -14.37 14.39 1.00
N ALA A 212 -14.52 14.57 -0.32
CA ALA A 212 -13.39 14.65 -1.25
C ALA A 212 -12.43 15.82 -0.94
N ARG A 213 -12.96 16.97 -0.52
CA ARG A 213 -12.12 18.10 -0.08
C ARG A 213 -11.34 17.78 1.20
N ARG A 214 -12.01 17.18 2.20
CA ARG A 214 -11.36 16.77 3.46
C ARG A 214 -10.27 15.72 3.25
N ALA A 215 -10.44 14.81 2.30
CA ALA A 215 -9.40 13.83 1.96
C ALA A 215 -8.13 14.53 1.44
N LYS A 216 -8.29 15.48 0.52
CA LYS A 216 -7.18 16.28 -0.02
C LYS A 216 -6.51 17.14 1.04
N GLU A 217 -7.29 17.78 1.92
CA GLU A 217 -6.77 18.57 3.04
C GLU A 217 -6.00 17.70 4.03
N GLY A 218 -6.50 16.49 4.33
CA GLY A 218 -5.81 15.55 5.21
C GLY A 218 -4.47 15.05 4.66
N GLU A 219 -4.40 14.80 3.35
CA GLU A 219 -3.14 14.46 2.67
C GLU A 219 -2.16 15.64 2.66
N ALA A 220 -2.66 16.85 2.37
CA ALA A 220 -1.85 18.06 2.39
C ALA A 220 -1.28 18.34 3.80
N LEU A 221 -2.08 18.17 4.85
CA LEU A 221 -1.65 18.31 6.24
C LEU A 221 -0.61 17.26 6.62
N ARG A 222 -0.81 15.99 6.24
CA ARG A 222 0.18 14.92 6.47
C ARG A 222 1.49 15.19 5.75
N LEU A 223 1.43 15.70 4.52
CA LEU A 223 2.63 16.06 3.76
C LEU A 223 3.35 17.26 4.37
N ALA A 224 2.61 18.23 4.91
CA ALA A 224 3.16 19.36 5.64
C ALA A 224 3.83 18.91 6.95
N GLU A 225 3.20 18.01 7.70
CA GLU A 225 3.75 17.41 8.92
C GLU A 225 5.04 16.62 8.63
N MET A 226 5.07 15.82 7.56
CA MET A 226 6.29 15.12 7.12
C MET A 226 7.43 16.05 6.70
N ARG A 227 7.09 17.25 6.17
CA ARG A 227 8.09 18.27 5.83
C ARG A 227 8.60 19.02 7.06
N GLN A 228 7.76 19.22 8.07
CA GLN A 228 8.12 19.90 9.32
C GLN A 228 8.85 18.98 10.30
N ALA A 229 8.56 17.68 10.28
CA ALA A 229 9.35 16.63 10.93
C ALA A 229 10.66 16.37 10.14
N GLY A 230 11.32 17.44 9.70
CA GLY A 230 12.61 17.41 9.01
C GLY A 230 13.61 16.52 9.76
N PRO A 231 14.70 16.12 9.09
CA PRO A 231 15.63 15.13 9.63
C PRO A 231 16.14 15.63 10.96
N SER A 232 15.53 15.13 12.04
CA SER A 232 16.10 15.21 13.37
C SER A 232 17.46 14.57 13.19
N GLU A 233 18.50 15.40 13.21
CA GLU A 233 19.86 14.98 13.47
C GLU A 233 19.75 13.89 14.53
N VAL A 234 19.99 12.66 14.10
CA VAL A 234 20.29 11.57 15.01
C VAL A 234 21.68 11.91 15.53
N GLU A 235 21.75 12.90 16.42
CA GLU A 235 22.84 13.02 17.36
C GLU A 235 22.75 11.77 18.20
N SER A 236 23.66 10.85 17.90
CA SER A 236 23.82 9.57 18.56
C SER A 236 24.29 9.80 19.99
N GLU A 237 23.40 10.23 20.87
CA GLU A 237 23.56 9.96 22.30
C GLU A 237 23.29 8.48 22.52
N VAL A 238 24.39 7.73 22.63
CA VAL A 238 24.43 6.37 23.14
C VAL A 238 23.83 6.41 24.55
N PRO A 239 22.68 5.76 24.81
CA PRO A 239 22.15 5.71 26.16
C PRO A 239 22.96 4.70 26.96
N ASP A 240 23.87 5.19 27.79
CA ASP A 240 24.46 4.42 28.86
C ASP A 240 23.35 3.98 29.84
N LYS A 241 23.18 2.66 29.89
CA LYS A 241 22.78 1.81 31.03
C LYS A 241 21.74 2.38 32.02
N PRO A 242 20.55 1.75 32.14
CA PRO A 242 19.59 2.11 33.19
C PRO A 242 20.08 1.62 34.57
N GLU A 243 20.31 2.56 35.47
CA GLU A 243 20.47 2.31 36.90
C GLU A 243 19.08 2.14 37.53
N LEU A 244 18.80 0.94 38.03
CA LEU A 244 17.61 0.58 38.78
C LEU A 244 17.58 1.36 40.10
N LYS A 245 16.72 2.38 40.18
CA LYS A 245 16.28 2.93 41.48
C LYS A 245 14.94 2.32 41.87
N GLU A 246 15.09 1.36 42.77
CA GLU A 246 14.12 0.88 43.74
C GLU A 246 13.41 2.07 44.39
N ILE A 247 12.09 2.19 44.20
CA ILE A 247 11.28 3.14 44.97
C ILE A 247 10.37 2.32 45.86
N SER A 248 10.68 2.47 47.14
CA SER A 248 10.06 1.95 48.34
C SER A 248 8.55 2.19 48.38
N ALA A 249 7.85 1.16 48.87
CA ALA A 249 6.50 1.27 49.39
C ALA A 249 6.49 2.06 50.71
N ASP A 250 5.50 2.95 50.91
CA ASP A 250 4.75 3.13 52.17
C ASP A 250 3.61 4.19 51.99
N PRO A 251 2.68 4.41 52.95
CA PRO A 251 1.36 3.79 52.94
C PRO A 251 0.18 4.78 52.89
N LEU A 252 -1.02 4.20 52.72
CA LEU A 252 -2.37 4.62 53.16
C LEU A 252 -2.60 6.09 53.52
N ASP A 253 -3.58 6.72 52.86
CA ASP A 253 -4.57 7.47 53.64
C ASP A 253 -5.98 7.51 53.04
N GLU A 254 -6.93 7.56 53.96
CA GLU A 254 -8.35 7.26 53.90
C GLU A 254 -9.24 8.43 53.44
N LYS A 255 -10.44 8.06 52.93
CA LYS A 255 -11.73 8.79 53.01
C LYS A 255 -11.87 10.16 52.31
N SER A 256 -12.82 10.23 51.38
CA SER A 256 -14.15 10.80 51.71
C SER A 256 -15.13 10.67 50.54
N GLN A 257 -16.36 10.30 50.90
CA GLN A 257 -17.55 10.28 50.06
C GLN A 257 -18.10 11.69 49.82
N GLY A 258 -18.98 11.84 48.82
CA GLY A 258 -19.89 12.97 48.68
C GLY A 258 -20.11 13.35 47.22
N GLU A 259 -21.13 12.80 46.56
CA GLU A 259 -22.46 13.41 46.40
C GLU A 259 -22.55 14.36 45.20
N ILE A 260 -23.45 14.00 44.28
CA ILE A 260 -23.82 14.76 43.09
C ILE A 260 -24.86 15.80 43.50
N PRO A 261 -24.74 17.05 43.01
CA PRO A 261 -25.94 17.70 42.52
C PRO A 261 -25.79 18.33 41.13
N ASN A 262 -26.95 18.38 40.49
CA ASN A 262 -27.26 18.90 39.18
C ASN A 262 -26.86 20.37 38.95
N HIS A 263 -26.74 20.65 37.65
CA HIS A 263 -27.06 21.90 36.93
C HIS A 263 -25.95 22.92 36.64
N MET A 264 -26.02 23.38 35.39
CA MET A 264 -25.63 24.69 34.85
C MET A 264 -24.32 24.78 34.05
N ILE A 265 -24.52 24.89 32.72
CA ILE A 265 -23.59 25.23 31.64
C ILE A 265 -22.88 26.57 31.95
N PRO A 266 -21.55 26.73 31.75
CA PRO A 266 -21.08 27.41 30.53
C PRO A 266 -19.70 27.04 29.97
N SER A 267 -19.59 27.31 28.66
CA SER A 267 -18.40 27.73 27.90
C SER A 267 -17.21 26.78 27.67
N LYS A 268 -16.77 26.84 26.41
CA LYS A 268 -15.64 26.17 25.77
C LYS A 268 -14.29 26.46 26.44
N THR A 269 -13.57 25.38 26.74
CA THR A 269 -12.10 25.35 26.73
C THR A 269 -11.69 23.95 26.27
N THR A 270 -11.06 23.85 25.10
CA THR A 270 -10.52 22.59 24.60
C THR A 270 -9.22 22.27 25.34
N GLU A 271 -9.33 21.65 26.50
CA GLU A 271 -8.20 20.99 27.15
C GLU A 271 -7.82 19.71 26.40
N LYS A 272 -6.52 19.59 26.14
CA LYS A 272 -5.87 18.48 25.46
C LYS A 272 -5.91 17.26 26.39
N ARG A 273 -6.95 16.43 26.27
CA ARG A 273 -7.05 15.15 26.99
C ARG A 273 -5.91 14.22 26.57
N GLU A 274 -4.92 14.08 27.44
CA GLU A 274 -3.91 13.03 27.36
C GLU A 274 -4.58 11.68 27.68
N ILE A 275 -4.83 10.88 26.65
CA ILE A 275 -5.41 9.54 26.79
C ILE A 275 -4.31 8.62 27.33
N ARG A 276 -4.20 8.52 28.65
CA ARG A 276 -3.42 7.45 29.29
C ARG A 276 -4.17 6.13 29.16
N LEU A 277 -3.71 5.30 28.23
CA LEU A 277 -4.17 3.92 28.06
C LEU A 277 -3.80 3.10 29.30
N ARG A 278 -4.75 2.93 30.23
CA ARG A 278 -4.65 1.95 31.32
C ARG A 278 -4.57 0.55 30.71
N ARG A 279 -3.39 -0.08 30.77
CA ARG A 279 -3.24 -1.52 30.50
C ARG A 279 -3.94 -2.28 31.63
N ARG A 280 -5.00 -3.03 31.30
CA ARG A 280 -5.56 -4.04 32.20
C ARG A 280 -4.54 -5.19 32.32
N PRO A 281 -4.13 -5.62 33.52
CA PRO A 281 -3.44 -6.88 33.67
C PRO A 281 -4.40 -8.01 33.32
N LEU A 282 -3.94 -8.95 32.48
CA LEU A 282 -4.61 -10.24 32.29
C LEU A 282 -4.57 -10.97 33.63
N GLY A 283 -5.73 -11.12 34.26
CA GLY A 283 -5.89 -11.98 35.42
C GLY A 283 -5.73 -13.44 35.01
N GLU A 284 -4.94 -14.15 35.80
CA GLU A 284 -4.82 -15.59 35.89
C GLU A 284 -6.20 -16.24 35.96
N ALA A 285 -6.47 -17.18 35.06
CA ALA A 285 -7.53 -18.15 35.22
C ALA A 285 -6.87 -19.46 35.66
N LEU A 286 -7.19 -19.86 36.89
CA LEU A 286 -7.08 -21.22 37.41
C LEU A 286 -7.99 -22.17 36.62
#